data_AF-A0A511X3Z9-F1
#
_entry.id   AF-A0A511X3Z9-F1
#
_cell.length_a   1.000
_cell.length_b   1.000
_cell.length_c   1.000
_cell.angle_alpha   90.00
_cell.angle_beta   90.00
_cell.angle_gamma   90.00
#
_symmetry.space_group_name_H-M   'P 1'
#
loop_
_entity.id
_entity.type
_entity.pdbx_description
1 polymer ?
#
loop_
_entity_poly.entity_id
_entity_poly.type
_entity_poly.pdbx_seq_one_letter_code
_entity_poly.pdbx_strand_id
1 'polypeptide(L)'
;MTQTTLTTHITTRQIKNNELQVNKHVATLNIKQDGLTCQNNYYPYKIIRDVSSRRITKDTFILYLHTDEGIISFLSDDNPHTFKETIHHYLNTKVT
;
A
#
# COMPACT_ATOMS: atom_id res chain seq x y z
N MET A 1 7.27 1.61 -18.09
CA MET A 1 8.17 2.08 -17.02
C MET A 1 7.79 1.30 -15.77
N THR A 2 8.73 0.72 -15.02
CA THR A 2 8.45 -0.02 -13.77
C THR A 2 8.43 0.96 -12.60
N GLN A 3 7.28 1.09 -11.93
CA GLN A 3 7.16 1.95 -10.75
C GLN A 3 7.46 1.12 -9.51
N THR A 4 8.59 1.39 -8.86
CA THR A 4 9.05 0.66 -7.66
C THR A 4 8.71 1.37 -6.35
N THR A 5 8.17 2.59 -6.43
CA THR A 5 7.79 3.41 -5.29
C THR A 5 6.40 4.01 -5.48
N LEU A 6 5.63 4.03 -4.40
CA LEU A 6 4.31 4.66 -4.33
C LEU A 6 4.27 5.59 -3.13
N THR A 7 3.95 6.85 -3.35
CA THR A 7 3.67 7.78 -2.25
C THR A 7 2.31 7.43 -1.67
N THR A 8 2.26 7.24 -0.36
CA THR A 8 1.06 6.82 0.36
C THR A 8 0.79 7.73 1.54
N HIS A 9 -0.42 7.66 2.07
CA HIS A 9 -0.86 8.45 3.20
C HIS A 9 -1.47 7.56 4.27
N ILE A 10 -1.00 7.72 5.50
CA ILE A 10 -1.58 7.10 6.68
C ILE A 10 -2.37 8.20 7.39
N THR A 11 -3.69 8.01 7.50
CA THR A 11 -4.55 8.93 8.23
C THR A 11 -4.87 8.34 9.59
N THR A 12 -4.37 8.95 10.65
CA THR A 12 -4.69 8.57 12.03
C THR A 12 -5.77 9.51 12.55
N ARG A 13 -6.85 8.95 13.11
CA ARG A 13 -7.92 9.70 13.77
C ARG A 13 -7.87 9.40 15.25
N GLN A 14 -7.78 10.42 16.08
CA GLN A 14 -7.76 10.30 17.52
C GLN A 14 -8.77 11.27 18.12
N ILE A 15 -9.62 10.79 19.03
CA ILE A 15 -10.46 11.67 19.85
C ILE A 15 -9.64 12.02 21.09
N LYS A 16 -9.38 13.31 21.30
CA LYS A 16 -8.67 13.83 22.47
C LYS A 16 -9.42 15.05 22.99
N ASN A 17 -9.79 15.05 24.27
CA ASN A 17 -10.56 16.13 24.90
C ASN A 17 -11.88 16.47 24.15
N ASN A 18 -12.64 15.45 23.72
CA ASN A 18 -13.84 15.60 22.89
C ASN A 18 -13.63 16.25 21.50
N GLU A 19 -12.38 16.41 21.05
CA GLU A 19 -12.06 16.89 19.71
C GLU A 19 -11.52 15.76 18.83
N LEU A 20 -11.96 15.72 17.57
CA LEU A 20 -11.41 14.82 16.56
C LEU A 20 -10.12 15.41 15.99
N GLN A 21 -8.98 14.83 16.36
CA GLN A 21 -7.69 15.11 15.75
C GLN A 21 -7.46 14.16 14.57
N VAL A 22 -7.26 14.73 13.38
CA VAL A 22 -6.95 13.98 12.16
C VAL A 22 -5.52 14.31 11.73
N ASN A 23 -4.63 13.32 11.80
CA ASN A 23 -3.24 13.45 11.41
C ASN A 23 -3.00 12.68 10.11
N LYS A 24 -2.63 13.39 9.03
CA LYS A 24 -2.21 12.78 7.75
C LYS A 24 -0.68 12.72 7.72
N HIS A 25 -0.13 11.52 7.65
CA HIS A 25 1.30 11.29 7.48
C HIS A 25 1.59 10.78 6.07
N VAL A 26 2.57 11.41 5.41
CA VAL A 26 3.09 10.90 4.14
C VAL A 26 4.05 9.74 4.43
N ALA A 27 3.87 8.67 3.68
CA ALA A 27 4.69 7.46 3.74
C ALA A 27 5.06 7.04 2.31
N THR A 28 6.10 6.23 2.17
CA THR A 28 6.48 5.66 0.86
C THR A 28 6.43 4.15 0.96
N LEU A 29 5.63 3.54 0.10
CA LEU A 29 5.59 2.10 -0.10
C LEU A 29 6.60 1.74 -1.20
N ASN A 30 7.59 0.92 -0.87
CA ASN A 30 8.67 0.56 -1.77
C ASN A 30 8.67 -0.95 -2.04
N ILE A 31 8.83 -1.31 -3.30
CA ILE A 31 9.08 -2.67 -3.75
C ILE A 31 10.55 -3.04 -3.48
N LYS A 32 10.76 -4.20 -2.86
CA LYS A 32 12.06 -4.83 -2.60
C LYS A 32 12.07 -6.23 -3.22
N GLN A 33 13.22 -6.89 -3.22
CA GLN A 33 13.37 -8.20 -3.85
C GLN A 33 12.54 -9.30 -3.17
N ASP A 34 12.27 -9.15 -1.87
CA ASP A 34 11.67 -10.15 -0.99
C ASP A 34 10.29 -9.72 -0.43
N GLY A 35 9.88 -8.48 -0.68
CA GLY A 35 8.60 -7.95 -0.22
C GLY A 35 8.44 -6.45 -0.44
N LEU A 36 7.57 -5.85 0.37
CA LEU A 36 7.28 -4.42 0.38
C LEU A 36 7.72 -3.80 1.70
N THR A 37 8.18 -2.55 1.65
CA THR A 37 8.53 -1.77 2.85
C THR A 37 7.73 -0.48 2.88
N CYS A 38 7.16 -0.13 4.04
CA CYS A 38 6.50 1.15 4.24
C CYS A 38 6.81 1.67 5.65
N GLN A 39 7.57 2.76 5.74
CA GLN A 39 8.09 3.30 7.00
C GLN A 39 8.77 2.19 7.84
N ASN A 40 8.19 1.82 8.98
CA ASN A 40 8.73 0.82 9.90
C ASN A 40 8.16 -0.59 9.69
N ASN A 41 7.30 -0.78 8.68
CA ASN A 41 6.65 -2.06 8.40
C ASN A 41 7.29 -2.74 7.19
N TYR A 42 7.39 -4.06 7.26
CA TYR A 42 7.83 -4.93 6.19
C TYR A 42 6.76 -5.98 5.90
N TYR A 43 6.43 -6.15 4.63
CA TYR A 43 5.42 -7.08 4.14
C TYR A 43 6.07 -8.07 3.16
N PRO A 44 6.52 -9.25 3.64
CA PRO A 44 7.14 -10.25 2.77
C PRO A 44 6.20 -10.72 1.67
N TYR A 45 6.69 -11.04 0.47
CA TYR A 45 5.83 -11.56 -0.60
C TYR A 45 5.13 -12.87 -0.24
N LYS A 46 5.75 -13.70 0.59
CA LYS A 46 5.19 -15.00 1.01
C LYS A 46 3.83 -14.90 1.69
N ILE A 47 3.51 -13.75 2.32
CA ILE A 47 2.25 -13.53 3.02
C ILE A 47 1.22 -12.78 2.18
N ILE A 48 1.62 -12.25 1.01
CA ILE A 48 0.75 -11.47 0.12
C ILE A 48 0.18 -12.44 -0.91
N ARG A 49 -1.14 -12.60 -0.90
CA ARG A 49 -1.89 -13.47 -1.81
C ARG A 49 -2.29 -12.77 -3.09
N ASP A 50 -2.68 -11.51 -2.96
CA ASP A 50 -3.10 -10.70 -4.09
C ASP A 50 -2.93 -9.20 -3.79
N VAL A 51 -2.96 -8.40 -4.84
CA VAL A 51 -2.95 -6.95 -4.75
C VAL A 51 -4.03 -6.37 -5.66
N SER A 52 -4.78 -5.40 -5.16
CA SER A 52 -5.82 -4.74 -5.94
C SER A 52 -5.78 -3.24 -5.69
N SER A 53 -6.34 -2.45 -6.60
CA SER A 53 -6.47 -1.02 -6.40
C SER A 53 -7.84 -0.51 -6.82
N ARG A 54 -8.30 0.54 -6.14
CA ARG A 54 -9.57 1.20 -6.42
C ARG A 54 -9.38 2.71 -6.40
N ARG A 55 -9.88 3.39 -7.42
CA ARG A 55 -10.01 4.86 -7.42
C ARG A 55 -11.17 5.26 -6.49
N ILE A 56 -10.94 6.23 -5.61
CA ILE A 56 -11.94 6.74 -4.65
C ILE A 56 -12.47 8.11 -5.07
N THR A 57 -11.57 9.02 -5.44
CA THR A 57 -11.93 10.32 -6.04
C THR A 57 -11.16 10.50 -7.34
N LYS A 58 -11.28 11.68 -7.98
CA LYS A 58 -10.52 11.99 -9.20
C LYS A 58 -9.01 11.76 -9.03
N ASP A 59 -8.48 12.14 -7.87
CA ASP A 59 -7.05 12.21 -7.58
C ASP A 59 -6.65 11.38 -6.35
N THR A 60 -7.49 10.41 -5.94
CA THR A 60 -7.16 9.51 -4.81
C THR A 60 -7.50 8.06 -5.12
N PHE A 61 -6.63 7.18 -4.66
CA PHE A 61 -6.67 5.75 -4.89
C PHE A 61 -6.38 5.02 -3.58
N ILE A 62 -6.92 3.81 -3.44
CA ILE A 62 -6.52 2.87 -2.40
C ILE A 62 -5.88 1.66 -3.07
N LEU A 63 -4.71 1.27 -2.60
CA LEU A 63 -4.06 -0.01 -2.88
C LEU A 63 -4.33 -0.95 -1.71
N TYR A 64 -4.79 -2.17 -2.00
CA TYR A 64 -5.04 -3.22 -1.02
C TYR A 64 -4.03 -4.34 -1.22
N LEU A 65 -3.34 -4.73 -0.14
CA LEU A 65 -2.62 -5.99 -0.05
C LEU A 65 -3.53 -7.00 0.64
N HIS A 66 -3.88 -8.07 -0.07
CA HIS A 66 -4.60 -9.20 0.50
C HIS A 66 -3.57 -10.16 1.07
N THR A 67 -3.58 -10.33 2.39
CA THR A 67 -2.63 -11.18 3.11
C THR A 67 -3.35 -12.30 3.84
N ASP A 68 -2.59 -13.28 4.34
CA ASP A 68 -3.13 -14.37 5.16
C ASP A 68 -3.82 -13.89 6.45
N GLU A 69 -3.42 -12.72 6.95
CA GLU A 69 -3.92 -12.14 8.20
C GLU A 69 -4.99 -11.05 7.95
N GLY A 70 -5.38 -10.85 6.69
CA GLY A 70 -6.40 -9.86 6.31
C GLY A 70 -5.90 -8.84 5.28
N ILE A 71 -6.55 -7.68 5.25
CA ILE A 71 -6.33 -6.66 4.21
C ILE A 71 -5.58 -5.46 4.79
N ILE A 72 -4.47 -5.11 4.16
CA ILE A 72 -3.70 -3.90 4.46
C ILE A 72 -3.98 -2.89 3.36
N SER A 73 -4.36 -1.67 3.72
CA SER A 73 -4.72 -0.63 2.76
C SER A 73 -3.77 0.57 2.81
N PHE A 74 -3.46 1.11 1.63
CA PHE A 74 -2.63 2.30 1.45
C PHE A 74 -3.38 3.31 0.59
N LEU A 75 -3.64 4.50 1.13
CA LEU A 75 -4.19 5.61 0.36
C LEU A 75 -3.06 6.27 -0.43
N SER A 76 -3.28 6.60 -1.69
CA SER A 76 -2.31 7.24 -2.58
C SER A 76 -3.00 8.32 -3.41
N ASP A 77 -2.33 9.46 -3.58
CA ASP A 77 -2.78 10.51 -4.49
C ASP A 77 -2.33 10.20 -5.95
N ASP A 78 -1.33 9.33 -6.11
CA ASP A 78 -0.87 8.81 -7.40
C ASP A 78 -1.62 7.55 -7.82
N ASN A 79 -1.84 7.37 -9.13
CA ASN A 79 -2.45 6.16 -9.67
C ASN A 79 -1.51 4.94 -9.46
N PRO A 80 -1.90 3.93 -8.67
CA PRO A 80 -1.02 2.83 -8.31
C PRO A 80 -0.99 1.71 -9.36
N HIS A 81 -1.54 1.91 -10.56
CA HIS A 81 -1.69 0.85 -11.57
C HIS A 81 -0.37 0.15 -11.90
N THR A 82 0.66 0.91 -12.30
CA THR A 82 1.97 0.37 -12.67
C THR A 82 2.69 -0.25 -11.46
N PHE A 83 2.52 0.34 -10.28
CA PHE A 83 3.05 -0.21 -9.03
C PHE A 83 2.42 -1.57 -8.69
N LYS A 84 1.09 -1.68 -8.83
CA LYS A 84 0.32 -2.92 -8.65
C LYS A 84 0.78 -4.01 -9.62
N GLU A 85 0.93 -3.69 -10.91
CA GLU A 85 1.43 -4.65 -11.91
C GLU A 85 2.82 -5.17 -11.58
N THR A 86 3.70 -4.29 -11.07
CA THR A 86 5.04 -4.69 -10.63
C THR A 86 4.95 -5.68 -9.47
N ILE A 87 4.07 -5.47 -8.49
CA ILE A 87 3.84 -6.44 -7.40
C ILE A 87 3.34 -7.78 -7.95
N HIS A 88 2.32 -7.79 -8.82
CA HIS A 88 1.81 -9.04 -9.40
C HIS A 88 2.92 -9.83 -10.12
N HIS A 89 3.81 -9.14 -10.82
CA HIS A 89 4.97 -9.79 -11.46
C HIS A 89 5.87 -10.50 -10.43
N TYR A 90 6.17 -9.86 -9.30
CA TYR A 90 6.94 -10.48 -8.21
C TYR A 90 6.20 -11.66 -7.56
N LEU A 91 4.88 -11.55 -7.36
CA LEU A 91 4.09 -12.64 -6.80
C LEU A 91 4.10 -13.88 -7.72
N ASN A 92 3.93 -13.69 -9.02
CA ASN A 92 3.88 -14.79 -9.98
C ASN A 92 5.24 -15.47 -10.20
N THR A 93 6.34 -14.71 -10.11
CA THR A 93 7.70 -15.25 -10.32
C THR A 93 8.26 -15.98 -9.10
N LYS A 94 7.67 -15.81 -7.92
CA LYS A 94 8.11 -16.44 -6.66
C LYS A 94 7.31 -17.69 -6.27
N VAL A 95 6.33 -18.09 -7.08
CA VAL A 95 5.50 -19.30 -6.88
C VAL A 95 6.09 -20.52 -7.61
N THR A 96 7.33 -20.44 -8.10
CA THR A 96 8.07 -21.56 -8.72
C THR A 96 9.24 -21.95 -7.83
#